data_AF-A0A1E5KS85-F1
#
_entry.id   AF-A0A1E5KS85-F1
#
_cell.length_a   1.000
_cell.length_b   1.000
_cell.length_c   1.000
_cell.angle_alpha   90.00
_cell.angle_beta   90.00
_cell.angle_gamma   90.00
#
_symmetry.space_group_name_H-M   'P 1'
#
loop_
_entity.id
_entity.type
_entity.pdbx_description
1 polymer ?
#
loop_
_entity_poly.entity_id
_entity_poly.type
_entity_poly.pdbx_seq_one_letter_code
_entity_poly.pdbx_strand_id
1 'polypeptide(L)'
;MVKYYDVTFHELGGKAVIKRQIMSEREPFEVWMDACESLTEKALNIRVNEDTYVTLTRKFVVRIDVRIVDGPVDKKIKHRDEIINVVNTLSNMGI
;
A
#
# COMPACT_ATOMS: atom_id res chain seq x y z
N MET A 1 -9.88 15.32 -9.10
CA MET A 1 -8.62 15.66 -8.40
C MET A 1 -7.96 14.36 -8.01
N VAL A 2 -6.73 14.12 -8.46
CA VAL A 2 -6.03 12.87 -8.15
C VAL A 2 -5.78 12.77 -6.65
N LYS A 3 -6.07 11.60 -6.07
CA LYS A 3 -5.80 11.26 -4.67
C LYS A 3 -5.08 9.92 -4.58
N TYR A 4 -4.50 9.64 -3.42
CA TYR A 4 -3.88 8.37 -3.12
C TYR A 4 -4.72 7.58 -2.13
N TYR A 5 -4.74 6.27 -2.32
CA TYR A 5 -5.58 5.39 -1.55
C TYR A 5 -4.85 4.10 -1.16
N ASP A 6 -5.18 3.60 0.02
CA ASP A 6 -4.93 2.22 0.39
C ASP A 6 -6.24 1.44 0.28
N VAL A 7 -6.21 0.31 -0.44
CA VAL A 7 -7.37 -0.56 -0.65
C VAL A 7 -7.09 -1.92 -0.01
N THR A 8 -8.01 -2.37 0.83
CA THR A 8 -7.93 -3.68 1.50
C THR A 8 -9.06 -4.59 1.04
N PHE A 9 -8.73 -5.74 0.49
CA PHE A 9 -9.66 -6.79 0.09
C PHE A 9 -9.70 -7.86 1.18
N HIS A 10 -10.88 -8.09 1.77
CA HIS A 10 -11.11 -9.17 2.75
C HIS A 10 -11.79 -10.35 2.08
N GLU A 11 -11.20 -11.52 2.18
CA GLU A 11 -11.73 -12.78 1.67
C GLU A 11 -12.42 -13.57 2.80
N LEU A 12 -13.46 -14.34 2.45
CA LEU A 12 -14.25 -15.16 3.37
C LEU A 12 -13.40 -16.10 4.26
N GLY A 13 -12.23 -16.52 3.78
CA GLY A 13 -11.28 -17.36 4.53
C GLY A 13 -10.44 -16.63 5.58
N GLY A 14 -10.71 -15.35 5.87
CA GLY A 14 -9.95 -14.54 6.83
C GLY A 14 -8.65 -13.95 6.27
N LYS A 15 -8.33 -14.25 5.01
CA LYS A 15 -7.21 -13.62 4.29
C LYS A 15 -7.58 -12.17 3.93
N ALA A 16 -6.63 -11.26 4.13
CA ALA A 16 -6.74 -9.89 3.65
C ALA A 16 -5.55 -9.54 2.74
N VAL A 17 -5.82 -8.81 1.65
CA VAL A 17 -4.81 -8.30 0.72
C VAL A 17 -4.89 -6.79 0.71
N ILE A 18 -3.80 -6.11 1.00
CA ILE A 18 -3.74 -4.64 0.99
C ILE A 18 -2.88 -4.20 -0.18
N LYS A 19 -3.45 -3.36 -1.05
CA LYS A 19 -2.71 -2.61 -2.07
C LYS A 19 -2.61 -1.16 -1.61
N ARG A 20 -1.38 -0.66 -1.49
CA ARG A 20 -1.11 0.68 -0.95
C ARG A 20 -0.76 1.68 -2.03
N GLN A 21 -0.97 2.96 -1.72
CA GLN A 21 -0.50 4.10 -2.52
C GLN A 21 -1.03 4.07 -3.97
N ILE A 22 -2.29 3.69 -4.14
CA ILE A 22 -2.98 3.67 -5.43
C ILE A 22 -3.34 5.11 -5.79
N MET A 23 -2.76 5.61 -6.87
CA MET A 23 -3.11 6.89 -7.46
C MET A 23 -4.39 6.72 -8.29
N SER A 24 -5.45 7.46 -7.96
CA SER A 24 -6.73 7.37 -8.67
C SER A 24 -7.45 8.71 -8.74
N GLU A 25 -8.16 8.92 -9.84
CA GLU A 25 -9.09 10.04 -10.04
C GLU A 25 -10.55 9.65 -9.78
N ARG A 26 -10.81 8.36 -9.52
CA ARG A 26 -12.15 7.84 -9.29
C ARG A 26 -12.71 8.27 -7.94
N GLU A 27 -14.02 8.13 -7.83
CA GLU A 27 -14.71 8.24 -6.54
C GLU A 27 -14.26 7.13 -5.59
N PRO A 28 -14.20 7.39 -4.27
CA PRO A 28 -13.65 6.44 -3.28
C PRO A 28 -14.23 5.02 -3.37
N PHE A 29 -15.51 4.88 -3.74
CA PHE A 29 -16.18 3.57 -3.85
C PHE A 29 -15.74 2.74 -5.08
N GLU A 30 -15.07 3.35 -6.07
CA GLU A 30 -14.61 2.69 -7.29
C GLU A 30 -13.10 2.51 -7.36
N VAL A 31 -12.33 3.11 -6.44
CA VAL A 31 -10.85 3.07 -6.44
C VAL A 31 -10.29 1.66 -6.43
N TRP A 32 -11.02 0.70 -5.85
CA TRP A 32 -10.61 -0.71 -5.83
C TRP A 32 -10.41 -1.30 -7.23
N MET A 33 -11.05 -0.73 -8.26
CA MET A 33 -10.87 -1.14 -9.65
C MET A 33 -9.46 -0.80 -10.13
N ASP A 34 -8.93 0.37 -9.76
CA ASP A 34 -7.57 0.79 -10.11
C ASP A 34 -6.50 0.07 -9.27
N ALA A 35 -6.90 -0.55 -8.15
CA ALA A 35 -6.03 -1.44 -7.38
C ALA A 35 -5.81 -2.81 -8.06
N CYS A 36 -6.66 -3.17 -9.01
CA CYS A 36 -6.59 -4.43 -9.74
C CYS A 36 -5.77 -4.24 -11.03
N GLU A 37 -4.79 -5.11 -11.25
CA GLU A 37 -4.04 -5.19 -12.51
C GLU A 37 -4.96 -5.72 -13.64
N SER A 38 -5.83 -6.67 -13.30
CA SER A 38 -6.92 -7.09 -14.17
C SER A 38 -8.13 -7.57 -13.36
N LEU A 39 -9.31 -7.39 -13.95
CA LEU A 39 -10.60 -7.73 -13.38
C LEU A 39 -11.35 -8.63 -14.35
N THR A 40 -11.84 -9.76 -13.85
CA THR A 40 -12.75 -10.66 -14.59
C THR A 40 -14.00 -10.92 -13.76
N GLU A 41 -14.99 -11.58 -14.34
CA GLU A 41 -16.20 -11.97 -13.60
C GLU A 41 -15.89 -12.86 -12.38
N LYS A 42 -14.83 -13.67 -12.45
CA LYS A 42 -14.51 -14.68 -11.44
C LYS A 42 -13.36 -14.29 -10.52
N ALA A 43 -12.46 -13.41 -10.95
CA ALA A 43 -11.20 -13.15 -10.27
C ALA A 43 -10.79 -11.68 -10.28
N LEU A 44 -10.18 -11.26 -9.18
CA LEU A 44 -9.45 -10.00 -9.04
C LEU A 44 -7.96 -10.31 -9.03
N ASN A 45 -7.20 -9.79 -9.98
CA ASN A 45 -5.74 -9.93 -10.00
C ASN A 45 -5.10 -8.66 -9.49
N ILE A 46 -4.37 -8.77 -8.38
CA ILE A 46 -3.77 -7.64 -7.69
C ILE A 46 -2.26 -7.83 -7.69
N ARG A 47 -1.53 -6.92 -8.32
CA ARG A 47 -0.07 -6.86 -8.19
C ARG A 47 0.25 -6.12 -6.91
N VAL A 48 0.71 -6.78 -5.85
CA VAL A 48 0.99 -6.15 -4.56
C VAL A 48 2.30 -5.35 -4.64
N ASN A 49 3.35 -5.99 -5.15
CA ASN A 49 4.70 -5.43 -5.37
C ASN A 49 5.19 -5.79 -6.79
N GLU A 50 6.39 -5.34 -7.20
CA GLU A 50 6.92 -5.60 -8.54
C GLU A 50 6.87 -7.08 -8.95
N ASP A 51 7.29 -7.99 -8.07
CA ASP A 51 7.35 -9.42 -8.40
C ASP A 51 6.25 -10.27 -7.72
N THR A 52 5.26 -9.64 -7.08
CA THR A 52 4.25 -10.36 -6.28
C THR A 52 2.85 -10.08 -6.77
N TYR A 53 2.20 -11.14 -7.26
CA TYR A 53 0.82 -11.13 -7.72
C TYR A 53 -0.05 -11.99 -6.81
N VAL A 54 -1.24 -11.48 -6.50
CA VAL A 54 -2.26 -12.18 -5.73
C VAL A 54 -3.55 -12.20 -6.53
N THR A 55 -4.06 -13.39 -6.79
CA THR A 55 -5.39 -13.59 -7.37
C THR A 55 -6.37 -13.91 -6.25
N LEU A 56 -7.46 -13.14 -6.18
CA LEU A 56 -8.59 -13.41 -5.29
C LEU A 56 -9.78 -13.90 -6.13
N THR A 57 -10.50 -14.89 -5.63
CA THR A 57 -11.77 -15.29 -6.26
C THR A 57 -12.83 -14.27 -5.89
N ARG A 58 -13.42 -13.59 -6.88
CA ARG A 58 -14.32 -12.45 -6.67
C ARG A 58 -15.51 -12.76 -5.77
N LYS A 59 -16.12 -13.95 -5.94
CA LYS A 59 -17.26 -14.41 -5.11
C LYS A 59 -16.93 -14.61 -3.62
N PHE A 60 -15.65 -14.67 -3.27
CA PHE A 60 -15.19 -14.82 -1.89
C PHE A 60 -14.70 -13.52 -1.27
N VAL A 61 -14.64 -12.42 -2.03
CA VAL A 61 -14.35 -11.10 -1.46
C VAL A 61 -15.61 -10.60 -0.77
N VAL A 62 -15.55 -10.46 0.56
CA VAL A 62 -16.70 -10.13 1.40
C VAL A 62 -16.75 -8.66 1.81
N ARG A 63 -15.60 -7.97 1.81
CA ARG A 63 -15.50 -6.54 2.11
C ARG A 63 -14.31 -5.92 1.39
N ILE A 64 -14.49 -4.70 0.91
CA ILE A 64 -13.40 -3.87 0.40
C ILE A 64 -13.40 -2.57 1.19
N ASP A 65 -12.29 -2.29 1.86
CA ASP A 65 -12.10 -1.04 2.59
C ASP A 65 -11.19 -0.12 1.77
N VAL A 66 -11.61 1.14 1.59
CA VAL A 66 -10.83 2.16 0.89
C VAL A 66 -10.52 3.29 1.87
N ARG A 67 -9.24 3.68 1.94
CA ARG A 67 -8.79 4.79 2.79
C ARG A 67 -8.02 5.77 1.93
N ILE A 68 -8.42 7.04 1.98
CA ILE A 68 -7.59 8.13 1.43
C ILE A 68 -6.34 8.21 2.30
N VAL A 69 -5.18 8.25 1.66
CA VAL A 69 -3.89 8.43 2.32
C VAL A 69 -3.19 9.61 1.69
N ASP A 70 -2.26 10.18 2.44
CA ASP A 70 -1.29 11.06 1.83
C ASP A 70 -0.56 10.26 0.74
N GLY A 71 -0.35 10.92 -0.40
CA GLY A 71 0.47 10.34 -1.46
C GLY A 71 1.88 10.06 -0.97
N PRO A 72 2.75 9.56 -1.85
CA PRO A 72 4.15 9.39 -1.52
C PRO A 72 4.79 10.79 -1.42
N VAL A 73 4.50 11.52 -0.34
CA VAL A 73 5.20 12.70 0.10
C VAL A 73 6.56 12.17 0.51
N ASP A 74 7.53 12.33 -0.39
CA ASP A 74 8.95 12.32 -0.06
C ASP A 74 9.35 11.30 1.01
N LYS A 75 9.28 10.00 0.68
CA LYS A 75 10.11 9.01 1.42
C LYS A 75 11.61 9.40 1.41
N LYS A 76 12.03 10.37 0.58
CA LYS A 76 13.35 10.99 0.60
C LYS A 76 13.55 12.04 1.71
N ILE A 77 12.52 12.76 2.17
CA ILE A 77 12.70 13.82 3.17
C ILE A 77 12.82 13.22 4.57
N LYS A 78 11.97 12.25 4.95
CA LYS A 78 12.07 11.61 6.28
C LYS A 78 13.35 10.80 6.50
N HIS A 79 13.95 10.25 5.43
CA HIS A 79 15.23 9.53 5.57
C HIS A 79 16.43 10.47 5.76
N ARG A 80 16.29 11.76 5.43
CA ARG A 80 17.33 12.78 5.62
C ARG A 80 17.31 13.40 7.01
N ASP A 81 16.18 13.36 7.71
CA ASP A 81 16.04 13.93 9.05
C ASP A 81 16.38 12.94 10.18
N GLU A 82 16.36 11.62 9.94
CA GLU A 82 16.75 10.63 10.96
C GLU A 82 18.28 10.49 11.14
N ILE A 83 19.10 11.07 10.25
CA ILE A 83 20.58 11.04 10.33
C ILE A 83 21.12 12.41 10.76
N ILE A 84 20.59 13.03 11.83
CA ILE A 84 21.19 14.27 12.39
C ILE A 84 21.44 14.19 13.91
N ASN A 85 21.15 13.07 14.61
CA ASN A 85 21.44 12.99 16.05
C ASN A 85 22.03 11.65 16.52
N VAL A 86 23.07 11.16 15.86
CA VAL A 86 24.06 10.31 16.55
C VAL A 86 25.27 11.18 16.81
N VAL A 87 25.25 11.85 17.96
CA VAL A 87 26.42 12.50 18.54
C VAL A 87 27.46 11.41 18.75
N ASN A 88 28.57 11.50 18.01
CA ASN A 88 29.76 10.68 18.21
C ASN A 88 30.21 10.80 19.67
N THR A 89 29.91 9.78 20.48
CA THR A 89 30.62 9.55 21.73
C THR A 89 31.55 8.35 21.53
N LEU A 90 32.60 8.57 20.74
CA LEU A 90 33.81 7.74 20.77
C LEU A 90 34.91 8.58 21.39
N SER A 91 34.87 8.71 22.70
CA SER A 91 35.98 9.20 23.51
C SER A 91 35.94 8.47 24.83
N ASN A 92 36.43 7.23 24.80
CA ASN A 92 37.31 6.64 25.81
C ASN A 92 37.23 5.12 25.72
N MET A 93 38.21 4.54 25.04
CA MET A 93 39.03 3.48 25.64
C MET A 93 40.39 3.54 24.93
N GLY A 94 41.18 4.54 25.35
CA GLY A 94 42.61 4.58 25.11
C GLY A 94 43.31 4.42 26.45
N ILE A 95 44.05 3.30 26.57
CA ILE A 95 44.95 2.87 27.66
C ILE A 95 44.25 2.21 28.85
#